data_AF-A0A7K5ZNX5-F1
#
_entry.id   AF-A0A7K5ZNX5-F1
#
_cell.length_a   1.000
_cell.length_b   1.000
_cell.length_c   1.000
_cell.angle_alpha   90.00
_cell.angle_beta   90.00
_cell.angle_gamma   90.00
#
_symmetry.space_group_name_H-M   'P 1'
#
loop_
_entity.id
_entity.type
_entity.pdbx_description
1 polymer ?
#
loop_
_entity_poly.entity_id
_entity_poly.type
_entity_poly.pdbx_seq_one_letter_code
_entity_poly.pdbx_strand_id
1 'polypeptide(L)'
;MQDYNYVWANCFEITLELSCCKYPPTSELQKEWENNKESLLAFIEKVHIGVKGFVKDAVTGVGLDNATIAVAGIAHNITAGK
;
A
#
# COMPACT_ATOMS: atom_id res chain seq x y z
N MET A 1 -13.07 -4.37 1.80
CA MET A 1 -12.40 -3.95 0.55
C MET A 1 -11.04 -4.61 0.48
N GLN A 2 -10.19 -4.38 1.49
CA GLN A 2 -8.94 -5.08 1.81
C GLN A 2 -8.52 -6.24 0.90
N ASP A 3 -9.14 -7.42 1.04
CA ASP A 3 -8.73 -8.64 0.32
C ASP A 3 -8.82 -8.49 -1.20
N TYR A 4 -9.78 -7.72 -1.71
CA TYR A 4 -9.89 -7.46 -3.15
C TYR A 4 -8.65 -6.74 -3.69
N ASN A 5 -8.16 -5.73 -2.96
CA ASN A 5 -6.97 -4.97 -3.37
C ASN A 5 -5.71 -5.84 -3.34
N TYR A 6 -5.60 -6.74 -2.37
CA TYR A 6 -4.47 -7.67 -2.30
C TYR A 6 -4.52 -8.73 -3.40
N VAL A 7 -5.70 -9.28 -3.73
CA VAL A 7 -5.82 -10.38 -4.69
C VAL A 7 -5.83 -9.90 -6.15
N TRP A 8 -6.50 -8.78 -6.42
CA TRP A 8 -6.79 -8.34 -7.79
C TRP A 8 -6.03 -7.09 -8.21
N ALA A 9 -5.31 -6.44 -7.31
CA ALA A 9 -4.44 -5.32 -7.59
C ALA A 9 -3.04 -5.54 -6.99
N ASN A 10 -2.10 -4.66 -7.30
CA ASN A 10 -0.77 -4.66 -6.68
C ASN A 10 -0.75 -3.87 -5.35
N CYS A 11 -1.92 -3.65 -4.73
CA CYS A 11 -2.09 -2.74 -3.60
C CYS A 11 -2.25 -3.54 -2.30
N PHE A 12 -1.39 -3.27 -1.32
CA PHE A 12 -1.46 -3.95 -0.02
C PHE A 12 -2.24 -3.05 0.94
N GLU A 13 -3.54 -3.28 1.01
CA GLU A 13 -4.46 -2.54 1.87
C GLU A 13 -4.60 -3.21 3.25
N ILE A 14 -4.82 -2.37 4.27
CA ILE A 14 -5.26 -2.80 5.60
C ILE A 14 -6.51 -2.00 6.01
N THR A 15 -7.29 -2.55 6.92
CA THR A 15 -8.44 -1.87 7.53
C THR A 15 -8.03 -1.31 8.89
N LEU A 16 -8.26 -0.01 9.12
CA LEU A 16 -7.96 0.67 10.37
C LEU A 16 -9.28 1.01 11.09
N GLU A 17 -9.50 0.42 12.26
CA GLU A 17 -10.62 0.74 13.15
C GLU A 17 -10.16 1.83 14.14
N LEU A 18 -10.43 3.10 13.83
CA LEU A 18 -9.81 4.24 14.51
C LEU A 18 -10.48 4.62 15.83
N SER A 19 -11.75 4.26 16.03
CA SER A 19 -12.52 4.64 17.21
C SER A 19 -13.60 3.61 17.56
N CYS A 20 -13.90 3.49 18.86
CA CYS A 20 -15.07 2.71 19.31
C CYS A 20 -16.38 3.43 18.97
N CYS A 21 -16.41 4.75 19.10
CA CYS A 21 -17.56 5.57 18.71
C CYS A 21 -17.53 5.79 17.19
N LYS A 22 -18.52 5.24 16.47
CA LYS A 22 -18.62 5.36 15.01
C LYS A 22 -18.85 6.80 14.54
N TYR A 23 -19.44 7.65 15.38
CA TYR A 23 -19.80 9.02 15.06
C TYR A 23 -19.50 9.94 16.26
N PRO A 24 -18.22 10.24 16.53
CA PRO A 24 -17.84 11.07 17.68
C PRO A 24 -18.37 12.51 17.51
N PRO A 25 -18.68 13.20 18.61
CA PRO A 25 -19.09 14.60 18.56
C PRO A 25 -17.95 15.48 18.03
N THR A 26 -18.28 16.62 17.41
CA THR A 26 -17.30 17.55 16.82
C THR A 26 -16.21 17.98 17.82
N SER A 27 -16.55 18.07 19.11
CA SER A 27 -15.62 18.43 20.19
C SER A 27 -14.47 17.43 20.39
N GLU A 28 -14.61 16.18 19.94
CA GLU A 28 -13.59 15.13 20.09
C GLU A 28 -12.68 15.01 18.86
N LEU A 29 -13.06 15.59 17.70
CA LEU A 29 -12.34 15.41 16.44
C LEU A 29 -10.86 15.85 16.49
N GLN A 30 -10.57 16.94 17.20
CA GLN A 30 -9.19 17.42 17.36
C GLN A 30 -8.33 16.40 18.12
N LYS A 31 -8.88 15.78 19.16
CA LYS A 31 -8.21 14.73 19.92
C LYS A 31 -8.00 13.48 19.08
N GLU A 32 -9.01 13.07 18.31
CA GLU A 32 -8.87 11.92 17.40
C GLU A 32 -7.81 12.16 16.33
N TRP A 33 -7.69 13.37 15.81
CA TRP A 33 -6.60 13.74 14.92
C TRP A 33 -5.24 13.63 15.60
N GLU A 34 -5.08 14.21 16.79
CA GLU A 34 -3.82 14.18 17.54
C GLU A 34 -3.40 12.75 17.89
N ASN A 35 -4.34 11.88 18.22
CA ASN A 35 -4.09 10.46 18.51
C ASN A 35 -3.56 9.68 17.29
N ASN A 36 -3.98 10.04 16.08
CA ASN A 36 -3.72 9.26 14.87
C ASN A 36 -2.68 9.87 13.93
N LYS A 37 -2.39 11.16 14.04
CA LYS A 37 -1.53 11.90 13.11
C LYS A 37 -0.20 11.21 12.85
N GLU A 38 0.55 10.87 13.90
CA GLU A 38 1.87 10.27 13.75
C GLU A 38 1.77 8.85 13.15
N SER A 39 0.79 8.07 13.59
CA SER A 39 0.54 6.72 13.07
C SER A 39 0.23 6.73 11.56
N LEU A 40 -0.56 7.70 11.09
CA LEU A 40 -0.89 7.86 9.67
C LEU A 40 0.34 8.26 8.83
N LEU A 41 1.17 9.17 9.35
CA LEU A 41 2.42 9.57 8.68
C LEU A 41 3.38 8.38 8.59
N ALA A 42 3.62 7.70 9.71
CA ALA A 42 4.47 6.52 9.77
C ALA A 42 3.97 5.38 8.87
N PHE A 43 2.65 5.25 8.69
CA PHE A 43 2.06 4.27 7.77
C PHE A 43 2.33 4.61 6.31
N ILE A 44 2.17 5.89 5.90
CA ILE A 44 2.50 6.34 4.54
C ILE A 44 3.97 6.09 4.23
N GLU A 45 4.87 6.35 5.18
CA GLU A 45 6.31 6.10 5.01
C GLU A 45 6.64 4.62 4.74
N LYS A 46 5.80 3.67 5.16
CA LYS A 46 6.03 2.24 4.89
C LYS A 46 5.99 1.90 3.41
N VAL A 47 5.40 2.72 2.54
CA VAL A 47 5.42 2.49 1.08
C VAL A 47 6.85 2.52 0.50
N HIS A 48 7.83 3.04 1.24
CA HIS A 48 9.21 3.16 0.79
C HIS A 48 10.15 2.04 1.24
N ILE A 49 9.65 1.03 1.95
CA ILE A 49 10.45 -0.15 2.32
C ILE A 49 10.49 -1.19 1.19
N GLY A 50 11.41 -2.15 1.27
CA GLY A 50 11.49 -3.27 0.31
C GLY A 50 12.34 -2.94 -0.91
N VAL A 51 11.90 -3.39 -2.09
CA VAL A 51 12.63 -3.27 -3.37
C VAL A 51 11.75 -2.59 -4.41
N LYS A 52 12.34 -1.71 -5.23
CA LYS A 52 11.69 -1.07 -6.37
C LYS A 52 12.67 -0.92 -7.54
N GLY A 53 12.16 -0.88 -8.76
CA GLY A 53 12.99 -0.77 -9.96
C GLY A 53 12.15 -0.82 -11.24
N PHE A 54 12.80 -1.05 -12.37
CA PHE A 54 12.18 -1.13 -13.69
C PHE A 54 12.48 -2.48 -14.33
N VAL A 55 11.49 -3.05 -15.02
CA VAL A 55 11.70 -4.17 -15.94
C VAL A 55 11.89 -3.57 -17.33
N LYS A 56 12.99 -3.91 -18.00
CA LYS A 56 13.36 -3.31 -19.29
C LYS A 56 13.67 -4.38 -20.32
N ASP A 57 13.31 -4.11 -21.56
CA ASP A 57 13.79 -4.89 -22.69
C ASP A 57 15.31 -4.71 -22.87
N ALA A 58 16.01 -5.81 -23.08
CA ALA A 58 17.48 -5.82 -23.08
C ALA A 58 18.11 -5.12 -24.29
N VAL A 59 17.40 -5.04 -25.42
CA VAL A 59 17.92 -4.47 -26.67
C VAL A 59 17.54 -3.00 -26.78
N THR A 60 16.27 -2.68 -26.52
CA THR A 60 15.69 -1.34 -26.69
C THR A 60 15.80 -0.47 -25.45
N GLY A 61 15.96 -1.07 -24.26
CA GLY A 61 15.99 -0.35 -22.98
C GLY A 61 14.64 0.22 -22.52
N VAL A 62 13.56 -0.04 -23.26
CA VAL A 62 12.21 0.42 -22.96
C VAL A 62 11.61 -0.36 -21.79
N GLY A 63 10.82 0.32 -20.95
CA GLY A 63 10.10 -0.31 -19.85
C GLY A 63 9.05 -1.32 -20.33
N LEU A 64 8.98 -2.46 -19.66
CA LEU A 64 8.01 -3.50 -19.95
C LEU A 64 6.85 -3.46 -18.95
N ASP A 65 5.67 -3.12 -19.45
CA ASP A 65 4.43 -3.17 -18.68
C ASP A 65 4.01 -4.61 -18.43
N ASN A 66 3.30 -4.85 -17.33
CA ASN A 66 2.65 -6.11 -17.00
C ASN A 66 3.59 -7.33 -16.87
N ALA A 67 4.91 -7.09 -16.79
CA ALA A 67 5.86 -8.11 -16.40
C ALA A 67 5.55 -8.60 -14.98
N THR A 68 5.66 -9.91 -14.73
CA THR A 68 5.41 -10.50 -13.40
C THR A 68 6.70 -10.52 -12.57
N ILE A 69 6.64 -10.01 -11.34
CA ILE A 69 7.71 -10.06 -10.36
C ILE A 69 7.31 -11.05 -9.26
N ALA A 70 8.16 -12.06 -9.04
CA ALA A 70 7.97 -13.09 -8.03
C ALA A 70 9.15 -13.10 -7.04
N VAL A 71 8.87 -13.35 -5.76
CA VAL A 71 9.89 -13.44 -4.70
C VAL A 71 9.94 -14.87 -4.18
N ALA A 72 11.15 -15.44 -4.10
CA ALA A 72 11.33 -16.80 -3.61
C ALA A 72 10.76 -16.96 -2.18
N GLY A 73 9.95 -18.00 -1.98
CA GLY A 73 9.29 -18.28 -0.70
C GLY A 73 8.01 -17.48 -0.43
N ILE A 74 7.60 -16.58 -1.33
CA ILE A 74 6.36 -15.80 -1.22
C ILE A 74 5.44 -16.17 -2.38
N ALA A 75 4.31 -16.84 -2.08
CA ALA A 75 3.32 -17.26 -3.06
C ALA A 75 2.34 -16.13 -3.45
N HIS A 76 2.89 -14.95 -3.76
CA HIS A 76 2.14 -13.78 -4.19
C HIS A 76 3.02 -12.93 -5.12
N ASN A 77 2.56 -12.76 -6.36
CA ASN A 77 3.29 -12.04 -7.40
C ASN A 77 2.64 -10.69 -7.66
N ILE A 78 3.45 -9.70 -8.06
CA ILE A 78 2.98 -8.39 -8.51
C ILE A 78 3.31 -8.17 -9.98
N THR A 79 2.66 -7.19 -10.62
CA THR A 79 2.95 -6.81 -12.01
C THR A 79 3.59 -5.43 -12.12
N ALA A 80 4.47 -5.25 -13.10
CA ALA A 80 5.05 -3.96 -13.43
C ALA A 80 3.97 -3.00 -13.95
N GLY A 81 3.92 -1.80 -13.38
CA GLY A 81 3.11 -0.70 -13.88
C GLY A 81 3.73 -0.02 -15.11
N LYS A 82 2.93 0.81 -15.77
CA LYS A 82 3.37 1.76 -16.80
C LYS A 82 4.30 2.83 -16.28
#